data_AF-A0A074RNV9-F1
#
_entry.id   AF-A0A074RNV9-F1
#
_cell.length_a   1.000
_cell.length_b   1.000
_cell.length_c   1.000
_cell.angle_alpha   90.00
_cell.angle_beta   90.00
_cell.angle_gamma   90.00
#
_symmetry.space_group_name_H-M   'P 1'
#
loop_
_entity.id
_entity.type
_entity.pdbx_description
1 polymer ?
#
loop_
_entity_poly.entity_id
_entity_poly.type
_entity_poly.pdbx_seq_one_letter_code
_entity_poly.pdbx_strand_id
1 'polypeptide(L)'
;MDDHTKKTKEKIKISYSTITCVYGGKQSLYEFNKSKAVLHPPKEENAVDFLLKQAARGFPLTHRLLKQVVNEIICNRDPDFPGVGKGYTDRFRARNAYRISSYWGNPLEKCCAQAVNQHTVSAWFNLVEDLVEQFNITWEDIWGADETGVSMGLTGKEQVLGAAGKKGQYSS
;
A
#
# COMPACT_ATOMS: atom_id res chain seq x y z
N MET A 1 27.93 -23.01 -10.62
CA MET A 1 27.06 -21.82 -10.41
C MET A 1 26.31 -21.52 -11.72
N ASP A 2 25.62 -22.50 -12.31
CA ASP A 2 25.34 -22.47 -13.75
C ASP A 2 23.91 -22.86 -14.17
N ASP A 3 23.04 -23.27 -13.23
CA ASP A 3 21.71 -23.75 -13.59
C ASP A 3 20.71 -22.62 -13.90
N HIS A 4 20.78 -21.51 -13.17
CA HIS A 4 19.86 -20.38 -13.39
C HIS A 4 20.18 -19.65 -14.69
N THR A 5 21.46 -19.42 -14.98
CA THR A 5 21.96 -18.72 -16.16
C THR A 5 21.68 -19.49 -17.45
N LYS A 6 21.70 -20.83 -17.40
CA LYS A 6 21.31 -21.69 -18.54
C LYS A 6 19.82 -21.60 -18.86
N LYS A 7 18.97 -21.35 -17.85
CA LYS A 7 17.51 -21.34 -17.99
C LYS A 7 16.94 -19.96 -18.33
N THR A 8 17.44 -18.89 -17.73
CA THR A 8 16.90 -17.52 -17.93
C THR A 8 17.75 -16.64 -18.84
N LYS A 9 18.97 -17.04 -19.22
CA LYS A 9 19.96 -16.25 -19.98
C LYS A 9 20.35 -14.89 -19.36
N GLU A 10 19.75 -14.49 -18.25
CA GLU A 10 20.06 -13.26 -17.53
C GLU A 10 21.15 -13.49 -16.48
N LYS A 11 22.16 -12.62 -16.48
CA LYS A 11 23.20 -12.58 -15.44
C LYS A 11 22.71 -11.73 -14.27
N ILE A 12 22.38 -12.39 -13.17
CA ILE A 12 22.02 -11.71 -11.92
C ILE A 12 23.32 -11.15 -11.30
N LYS A 13 23.46 -9.83 -11.26
CA LYS A 13 24.59 -9.16 -10.61
C LYS A 13 24.37 -9.15 -9.10
N ILE A 14 25.06 -10.03 -8.38
CA ILE A 14 25.02 -10.11 -6.92
C ILE A 14 26.31 -9.52 -6.35
N SER A 15 26.20 -8.74 -5.27
CA SER A 15 27.37 -8.21 -4.55
C SER A 15 28.16 -9.32 -3.87
N TYR A 16 29.50 -9.19 -3.88
CA TYR A 16 30.40 -10.09 -3.15
C TYR A 16 30.02 -10.20 -1.66
N SER A 17 29.66 -9.08 -1.02
CA SER A 17 29.24 -9.06 0.39
C SER A 17 27.99 -9.91 0.66
N THR A 18 27.08 -10.00 -0.31
CA THR A 18 25.87 -10.84 -0.21
C THR A 18 26.24 -12.31 -0.24
N ILE A 19 27.18 -12.72 -1.11
CA ILE A 19 27.68 -14.09 -1.18
C ILE A 19 28.35 -14.49 0.14
N THR A 20 29.22 -13.63 0.68
CA THR A 20 29.91 -13.90 1.95
C THR A 20 28.92 -14.01 3.12
N CYS A 21 27.89 -13.17 3.17
CA CYS A 21 26.84 -13.27 4.18
C CYS A 21 26.07 -14.59 4.10
N VAL A 22 25.67 -15.01 2.89
CA VAL A 22 24.94 -16.27 2.69
C VAL A 22 25.82 -17.48 3.02
N TYR A 23 27.07 -17.48 2.58
CA TYR A 23 28.03 -18.54 2.90
C TYR A 23 28.32 -18.62 4.40
N GLY A 24 28.33 -17.48 5.10
CA GLY A 24 28.43 -17.40 6.55
C GLY A 24 27.13 -17.74 7.31
N GLY A 25 26.12 -18.30 6.65
CA GLY A 25 24.86 -18.74 7.28
C GLY A 25 23.94 -17.60 7.74
N LYS A 26 24.18 -16.36 7.30
CA LYS A 26 23.30 -15.25 7.68
C LYS A 26 21.99 -15.35 6.92
N GLN A 27 20.89 -15.29 7.66
CA GLN A 27 19.55 -15.23 7.09
C GLN A 27 19.35 -13.96 6.23
N SER A 28 18.57 -14.09 5.16
CA SER A 28 18.22 -12.93 4.34
C SER A 28 17.28 -12.00 5.09
N LEU A 29 17.27 -10.71 4.71
CA LEU A 29 16.32 -9.75 5.27
C LEU A 29 14.87 -10.16 5.00
N TYR A 30 14.61 -10.83 3.88
CA TYR A 30 13.29 -11.38 3.54
C TYR A 30 12.86 -12.46 4.54
N GLU A 31 13.72 -13.45 4.80
CA GLU A 31 13.44 -14.53 5.77
C GLU A 31 13.29 -13.97 7.20
N PHE A 32 14.16 -13.05 7.59
CA PHE A 32 14.06 -12.36 8.88
C PHE A 32 12.73 -11.60 9.01
N ASN A 33 12.32 -10.86 7.98
CA ASN A 33 11.04 -10.13 8.00
C ASN A 33 9.85 -11.07 8.01
N LYS A 34 9.91 -12.21 7.29
CA LYS A 34 8.89 -13.25 7.30
C LYS A 34 8.67 -13.83 8.71
N SER A 35 9.74 -14.02 9.48
CA SER A 35 9.66 -14.45 10.88
C SER A 35 9.00 -13.43 11.83
N LYS A 36 8.93 -12.14 11.42
CA LYS A 36 8.34 -11.04 12.18
C LYS A 36 6.91 -10.71 11.73
N ALA A 37 6.28 -11.60 10.97
CA ALA A 37 4.89 -11.46 10.57
C ALA A 37 3.97 -11.52 11.78
N VAL A 38 3.17 -10.47 11.97
CA VAL A 38 2.12 -10.43 13.01
C VAL A 38 0.80 -11.00 12.46
N LEU A 39 0.56 -10.82 11.16
CA LEU A 39 -0.60 -11.36 10.47
C LEU A 39 -0.31 -12.76 9.90
N HIS A 40 -1.35 -13.59 9.88
CA HIS A 40 -1.33 -14.87 9.17
C HIS A 40 -1.35 -14.61 7.65
N PRO A 41 -0.64 -15.39 6.80
CA PRO A 41 -0.49 -15.09 5.36
C PRO A 41 -1.78 -14.72 4.61
N PRO A 42 -2.90 -15.47 4.68
CA PRO A 42 -4.17 -15.09 4.04
C PRO A 42 -4.78 -13.80 4.58
N LYS A 43 -4.61 -13.47 5.86
CA LYS A 43 -5.10 -12.19 6.41
C LYS A 43 -4.25 -11.02 5.90
N GLU A 44 -2.96 -11.25 5.72
CA GLU A 44 -2.05 -10.27 5.14
C GLU A 44 -2.40 -10.01 3.67
N GLU A 45 -2.71 -11.04 2.89
CA GLU A 45 -3.18 -10.89 1.50
C GLU A 45 -4.49 -10.10 1.42
N ASN A 46 -5.47 -10.40 2.27
CA ASN A 46 -6.73 -9.65 2.33
C ASN A 46 -6.50 -8.17 2.70
N ALA A 47 -5.57 -7.90 3.61
CA ALA A 47 -5.19 -6.53 3.94
C ALA A 47 -4.56 -5.82 2.73
N VAL A 48 -3.66 -6.48 1.99
CA VAL A 48 -3.10 -5.91 0.75
C VAL A 48 -4.20 -5.63 -0.28
N ASP A 49 -5.13 -6.55 -0.50
CA ASP A 49 -6.24 -6.39 -1.44
C ASP A 49 -7.13 -5.21 -1.07
N PHE A 50 -7.49 -5.10 0.21
CA PHE A 50 -8.26 -3.97 0.73
C PHE A 50 -7.55 -2.65 0.46
N LEU A 51 -6.26 -2.58 0.77
CA LEU A 51 -5.45 -1.37 0.61
C LEU A 51 -5.27 -0.97 -0.87
N LEU A 52 -5.16 -1.95 -1.77
CA LEU A 52 -5.13 -1.71 -3.21
C LEU A 52 -6.48 -1.18 -3.73
N LYS A 53 -7.60 -1.70 -3.24
CA LYS A 53 -8.94 -1.18 -3.56
C LYS A 53 -9.13 0.24 -3.05
N GLN A 54 -8.66 0.56 -1.85
CA GLN A 54 -8.68 1.93 -1.31
C GLN A 54 -7.83 2.88 -2.16
N ALA A 55 -6.63 2.45 -2.57
CA ALA A 55 -5.79 3.21 -3.49
C ALA A 55 -6.46 3.45 -4.85
N ALA A 56 -7.20 2.47 -5.38
CA ALA A 56 -7.96 2.63 -6.62
C ALA A 56 -9.12 3.63 -6.49
N ARG A 57 -9.72 3.75 -5.30
CA ARG A 57 -10.78 4.71 -4.96
C ARG A 57 -10.26 6.15 -4.73
N GLY A 58 -8.96 6.37 -4.86
CA GLY A 58 -8.34 7.68 -4.66
C GLY A 58 -7.89 7.96 -3.22
N PHE A 59 -8.05 7.01 -2.29
CA PHE A 59 -7.51 7.17 -0.94
C PHE A 59 -6.03 6.77 -0.91
N PRO A 60 -5.11 7.69 -0.53
CA PRO A 60 -3.70 7.34 -0.41
C PRO A 60 -3.51 6.23 0.61
N LEU A 61 -2.74 5.21 0.23
CA LEU A 61 -2.30 4.19 1.16
C LEU A 61 -1.11 4.74 1.96
N THR A 62 -1.39 5.37 3.09
CA THR A 62 -0.37 5.91 3.98
C THR A 62 0.11 4.85 4.98
N HIS A 63 1.29 5.05 5.54
CA HIS A 63 1.79 4.21 6.65
C HIS A 63 0.83 4.23 7.85
N ARG A 64 0.12 5.35 8.06
CA ARG A 64 -0.90 5.50 9.10
C ARG A 64 -2.10 4.58 8.86
N LEU A 65 -2.66 4.59 7.66
CA LEU A 65 -3.82 3.75 7.30
C LEU A 65 -3.49 2.26 7.40
N LEU A 66 -2.33 1.85 6.89
CA LEU A 66 -1.86 0.47 7.02
C LEU A 66 -1.76 0.04 8.48
N LYS A 67 -1.25 0.91 9.36
CA LYS A 67 -1.17 0.63 10.81
C LYS A 67 -2.56 0.48 11.43
N GLN A 68 -3.52 1.35 11.06
CA GLN A 68 -4.89 1.30 11.57
C GLN A 68 -5.58 -0.01 11.18
N VAL A 69 -5.60 -0.34 9.88
CA VAL A 69 -6.24 -1.56 9.36
C VAL A 69 -5.65 -2.81 10.01
N VAL A 70 -4.33 -2.87 10.14
CA VAL A 70 -3.66 -4.02 10.77
C VAL A 70 -3.98 -4.10 12.26
N ASN A 71 -3.99 -2.97 12.97
CA ASN A 71 -4.36 -2.95 14.38
C ASN A 71 -5.81 -3.40 14.56
N GLU A 72 -6.76 -2.93 13.75
CA GLU A 72 -8.17 -3.35 13.82
C GLU A 72 -8.32 -4.86 13.63
N ILE A 73 -7.63 -5.44 12.63
CA ILE A 73 -7.64 -6.88 12.39
C ILE A 73 -7.12 -7.67 13.60
N ILE A 74 -6.12 -7.13 14.30
CA ILE A 74 -5.51 -7.79 15.46
C ILE A 74 -6.35 -7.57 16.72
N CYS A 75 -6.84 -6.36 16.97
CA CYS A 75 -7.70 -6.03 18.11
C CYS A 75 -9.00 -6.86 18.11
N ASN A 76 -9.55 -7.16 16.94
CA ASN A 76 -10.69 -8.08 16.82
C ASN A 76 -10.38 -9.51 17.28
N ARG A 77 -9.11 -9.91 17.35
CA ARG A 77 -8.65 -11.21 17.86
C ARG A 77 -8.13 -11.12 19.29
N ASP A 78 -7.43 -10.05 19.61
CA ASP A 78 -6.74 -9.80 20.87
C ASP A 78 -6.94 -8.33 21.28
N PRO A 79 -7.97 -8.03 22.09
CA PRO A 79 -8.30 -6.67 22.51
C PRO A 79 -7.19 -5.97 23.29
N ASP A 80 -6.31 -6.73 23.95
CA ASP A 80 -5.21 -6.20 24.76
C ASP A 80 -3.95 -5.89 23.93
N PHE A 81 -4.03 -6.03 22.61
CA PHE A 81 -2.90 -5.80 21.72
C PHE A 81 -2.45 -4.31 21.74
N PRO A 82 -1.19 -4.02 22.12
CA PRO A 82 -0.69 -2.64 22.26
C PRO A 82 -0.48 -1.91 20.91
N GLY A 83 -0.75 -2.58 19.78
CA GLY A 83 -0.59 -2.05 18.44
C GLY A 83 0.74 -2.43 17.79
N VAL A 84 0.80 -2.32 16.46
CA VAL A 84 2.01 -2.62 15.70
C VAL A 84 3.10 -1.56 15.92
N GLY A 85 4.35 -2.04 16.04
CA GLY A 85 5.53 -1.20 16.25
C GLY A 85 5.86 -0.31 15.04
N LYS A 86 6.67 0.74 15.27
CA LYS A 86 6.99 1.79 14.27
C LYS A 86 7.51 1.25 12.92
N GLY A 87 8.39 0.23 12.95
CA GLY A 87 8.97 -0.36 11.74
C GLY A 87 8.12 -1.48 11.11
N TYR A 88 6.92 -1.76 11.62
CA TYR A 88 6.09 -2.82 11.07
C TYR A 88 5.65 -2.55 9.63
N THR A 89 5.28 -1.31 9.32
CA THR A 89 4.80 -0.89 8.00
C THR A 89 5.89 -1.02 6.93
N ASP A 90 7.13 -0.67 7.26
CA ASP A 90 8.28 -0.86 6.37
C ASP A 90 8.56 -2.35 6.09
N ARG A 91 8.47 -3.19 7.13
CA ARG A 91 8.64 -4.65 6.99
C ARG A 91 7.49 -5.27 6.21
N PHE A 92 6.26 -4.80 6.43
CA PHE A 92 5.08 -5.22 5.67
C PHE A 92 5.25 -4.92 4.19
N ARG A 93 5.70 -3.71 3.86
CA ARG A 93 6.04 -3.33 2.48
C ARG A 93 7.14 -4.22 1.91
N ALA A 94 8.23 -4.45 2.66
CA ALA A 94 9.34 -5.27 2.19
C ALA A 94 8.91 -6.72 1.89
N ARG A 95 7.98 -7.28 2.66
CA ARG A 95 7.41 -8.62 2.41
C ARG A 95 6.50 -8.65 1.18
N ASN A 96 5.74 -7.58 0.95
CA ASN A 96 4.76 -7.47 -0.13
C ASN A 96 5.29 -6.65 -1.33
N ALA A 97 6.61 -6.54 -1.49
CA ALA A 97 7.24 -5.70 -2.51
C ALA A 97 6.87 -6.10 -3.96
N TYR A 98 6.42 -7.35 -4.15
CA TYR A 98 5.91 -7.84 -5.43
C TYR A 98 4.54 -7.25 -5.81
N ARG A 99 3.76 -6.76 -4.84
CA ARG A 99 2.42 -6.17 -5.05
C ARG A 99 2.39 -4.68 -4.78
N ILE A 100 3.19 -4.21 -3.82
CA ILE A 100 3.16 -2.85 -3.29
C ILE A 100 4.53 -2.18 -3.48
N SER A 101 4.54 -0.96 -4.03
CA SER A 101 5.70 -0.07 -4.09
C SER A 101 5.41 1.23 -3.33
N SER A 102 6.43 2.02 -2.97
CA SER A 102 6.21 3.36 -2.41
C SER A 102 6.37 4.44 -3.46
N TYR A 103 5.51 5.44 -3.38
CA TYR A 103 5.56 6.66 -4.16
C TYR A 103 5.59 7.86 -3.21
N TRP A 104 6.16 8.96 -3.67
CA TRP A 104 6.01 10.24 -2.98
C TRP A 104 4.70 10.87 -3.42
N GLY A 105 3.86 11.22 -2.44
CA GLY A 105 2.64 11.98 -2.63
C GLY A 105 2.95 13.35 -3.21
N ASN A 106 2.23 13.73 -4.27
CA ASN A 106 2.11 15.14 -4.65
C ASN A 106 0.89 15.71 -3.89
N PRO A 107 0.98 16.93 -3.36
CA PRO A 107 -0.14 17.57 -2.67
C PRO A 107 -1.34 17.74 -3.61
N LEU A 108 -2.52 17.38 -3.11
CA LEU A 108 -3.78 17.27 -3.85
C LEU A 108 -4.14 18.55 -4.62
N GLU A 109 -4.00 19.72 -4.00
CA GLU A 109 -4.38 21.02 -4.60
C GLU A 109 -3.63 21.32 -5.91
N LYS A 110 -2.34 20.96 -5.97
CA LYS A 110 -1.52 21.23 -7.15
C LYS A 110 -1.93 20.36 -8.34
N CYS A 111 -2.51 19.18 -8.09
CA CYS A 111 -2.92 18.24 -9.12
C CYS A 111 -4.36 18.47 -9.59
N CYS A 112 -5.28 18.88 -8.71
CA CYS A 112 -6.67 19.21 -9.09
C CYS A 112 -6.75 20.32 -10.14
N ALA A 113 -5.91 21.35 -10.03
CA ALA A 113 -5.88 22.44 -11.02
C ALA A 113 -5.43 22.00 -12.44
N GLN A 114 -4.77 20.84 -12.58
CA GLN A 114 -4.19 20.39 -13.86
C GLN A 114 -4.80 19.10 -14.43
N ALA A 115 -5.59 18.33 -13.68
CA ALA A 115 -5.91 16.93 -14.00
C ALA A 115 -7.39 16.60 -14.25
N VAL A 116 -8.25 17.59 -14.54
CA VAL A 116 -9.63 17.31 -14.97
C VAL A 116 -9.62 16.74 -16.39
N ASN A 117 -9.59 15.40 -16.49
CA ASN A 117 -9.70 14.65 -17.73
C ASN A 117 -11.02 13.86 -17.72
N GLN A 118 -11.81 13.98 -18.79
CA GLN A 118 -13.11 13.31 -18.93
C GLN A 118 -13.04 11.80 -18.66
N HIS A 119 -11.95 11.13 -19.07
CA HIS A 119 -11.75 9.70 -18.82
C HIS A 119 -11.56 9.37 -17.33
N THR A 120 -10.85 10.22 -16.59
CA THR A 120 -10.62 10.04 -15.15
C THR A 120 -11.92 10.25 -14.37
N VAL A 121 -12.70 11.26 -14.78
CA VAL A 121 -14.02 11.55 -14.20
C VAL A 121 -14.99 10.39 -14.45
N SER A 122 -15.07 9.87 -15.69
CA SER A 122 -15.92 8.72 -16.00
C SER A 122 -15.51 7.46 -15.25
N ALA A 123 -14.21 7.17 -15.12
CA ALA A 123 -13.73 6.02 -14.35
C ALA A 123 -14.11 6.13 -12.86
N TRP A 124 -14.07 7.34 -12.30
CA TRP A 124 -14.50 7.59 -10.93
C TRP A 124 -16.01 7.37 -10.76
N PHE A 125 -16.84 7.91 -11.66
CA PHE A 125 -18.29 7.71 -11.61
C PHE A 125 -18.69 6.24 -11.76
N ASN A 126 -18.06 5.47 -12.65
CA ASN A 126 -18.31 4.04 -12.79
C ASN A 126 -17.99 3.28 -11.48
N LEU A 127 -16.91 3.65 -10.78
CA LEU A 127 -16.57 3.03 -9.50
C LEU A 127 -17.58 3.36 -8.40
N VAL A 128 -18.15 4.57 -8.42
CA VAL A 128 -19.21 4.96 -7.47
C VAL A 128 -20.49 4.18 -7.77
N GLU A 129 -20.86 4.05 -9.05
CA GLU A 129 -22.03 3.30 -9.50
C GLU A 129 -21.95 1.82 -9.10
N ASP A 130 -20.80 1.17 -9.34
CA ASP A 130 -20.54 -0.21 -8.90
C ASP A 130 -20.74 -0.40 -7.38
N LEU A 131 -20.37 0.60 -6.57
CA LEU A 131 -20.49 0.54 -5.11
C LEU A 131 -21.92 0.78 -4.64
N VAL A 132 -22.62 1.73 -5.26
CA VAL A 132 -24.03 1.99 -4.99
C VAL A 132 -24.85 0.72 -5.27
N GLU A 133 -24.56 0.03 -6.37
CA GLU A 133 -25.20 -1.24 -6.72
C GLU A 133 -24.82 -2.36 -5.73
N GLN A 134 -23.53 -2.51 -5.40
CA GLN A 134 -23.07 -3.54 -4.47
C GLN A 134 -23.68 -3.43 -3.07
N PHE A 135 -23.87 -2.22 -2.57
CA PHE A 135 -24.34 -1.96 -1.21
C PHE A 135 -25.82 -1.54 -1.14
N ASN A 136 -26.52 -1.52 -2.27
CA ASN A 136 -27.93 -1.11 -2.41
C ASN A 136 -28.21 0.24 -1.72
N ILE A 137 -27.33 1.21 -1.96
CA ILE A 137 -27.39 2.55 -1.36
C ILE A 137 -28.53 3.33 -2.04
N THR A 138 -29.49 3.81 -1.24
CA THR A 138 -30.59 4.62 -1.74
C THR A 138 -30.12 6.04 -2.06
N TRP A 139 -30.74 6.68 -3.05
CA TRP A 139 -30.40 8.06 -3.43
C TRP A 139 -30.51 9.05 -2.25
N GLU A 140 -31.41 8.78 -1.31
CA GLU A 140 -31.62 9.57 -0.08
C GLU A 140 -30.44 9.50 0.91
N ASP A 141 -29.55 8.51 0.76
CA ASP A 141 -28.37 8.31 1.62
C ASP A 141 -27.10 8.93 1.04
N ILE A 142 -27.15 9.49 -0.19
CA ILE A 142 -26.02 10.12 -0.87
C ILE A 142 -25.97 11.61 -0.50
N TRP A 143 -25.32 11.90 0.62
CA TRP A 143 -25.05 13.27 1.05
C TRP A 143 -23.80 13.81 0.34
N GLY A 144 -23.93 14.95 -0.34
CA GLY A 144 -22.79 15.66 -0.92
C GLY A 144 -21.93 16.24 0.19
N ALA A 145 -20.84 15.55 0.54
CA ALA A 145 -19.82 16.10 1.42
C ALA A 145 -18.89 17.02 0.61
N ASP A 146 -19.08 18.35 0.70
CA ASP A 146 -18.08 19.30 0.24
C ASP A 146 -17.02 19.48 1.34
N GLU A 147 -15.84 18.91 1.16
CA GLU A 147 -14.74 19.13 2.09
C GLU A 147 -14.24 20.58 1.98
N THR A 148 -14.54 21.39 2.99
CA THR A 148 -13.83 22.64 3.23
C THR A 148 -12.45 22.29 3.79
N GLY A 149 -11.43 22.27 2.94
CA GLY A 149 -10.04 21.98 3.32
C GLY A 149 -9.43 23.08 4.20
N VAL A 150 -9.62 23.01 5.51
CA VAL A 150 -8.79 23.77 6.46
C VAL A 150 -7.60 22.92 6.86
N SER A 151 -6.53 23.01 6.07
CA SER A 151 -5.25 22.36 6.35
C SER A 151 -4.48 23.15 7.42
N MET A 152 -4.83 22.98 8.71
CA MET A 152 -3.96 23.44 9.80
C MET A 152 -2.73 22.51 9.89
N GLY A 153 -1.69 22.84 9.11
CA GLY A 153 -0.31 22.44 9.42
C GLY A 153 0.28 21.22 8.69
N LEU A 154 0.18 21.11 7.36
CA LEU A 154 0.91 20.08 6.60
C LEU A 154 1.75 20.69 5.47
N THR A 155 3.02 20.98 5.78
CA THR A 155 4.06 21.23 4.77
C THR A 155 4.93 19.98 4.67
N GLY A 156 4.62 19.07 3.74
CA GLY A 156 5.50 17.94 3.43
C GLY A 156 4.91 16.91 2.46
N LYS A 157 5.74 16.38 1.56
CA LYS A 157 5.39 15.24 0.70
C LYS A 157 5.29 13.98 1.57
N GLU A 158 4.12 13.35 1.64
CA GLU A 158 3.95 12.09 2.38
C GLU A 158 4.37 10.90 1.52
N GLN A 159 4.95 9.86 2.13
CA GLN A 159 5.23 8.60 1.44
C GLN A 159 3.95 7.74 1.40
N VAL A 160 3.47 7.48 0.20
CA VAL A 160 2.27 6.67 -0.08
C VAL A 160 2.68 5.33 -0.70
N LEU A 161 1.86 4.31 -0.54
CA LEU A 161 2.11 2.96 -1.03
C LEU A 161 1.14 2.62 -2.18
N GLY A 162 1.62 2.28 -3.36
CA GLY A 162 0.78 1.98 -4.53
C GLY A 162 0.99 0.58 -5.06
N ALA A 163 0.14 0.17 -5.99
CA ALA A 163 0.39 -1.03 -6.78
C ALA A 163 1.77 -0.95 -7.46
N ALA A 164 2.53 -2.04 -7.39
CA ALA A 164 3.83 -2.12 -8.04
C ALA A 164 3.70 -1.84 -9.56
N GLY A 165 4.49 -0.89 -10.07
CA GLY A 165 4.52 -0.53 -11.51
C GLY A 165 3.75 0.73 -11.91
N LYS A 166 3.01 1.39 -11.00
CA LYS A 166 2.42 2.73 -11.25
C LYS A 166 3.49 3.83 -11.17
N LYS A 167 3.26 5.01 -11.76
CA LYS A 167 4.23 6.14 -11.80
C LYS A 167 4.09 7.15 -10.65
N GLY A 168 3.07 7.05 -9.81
CA GLY A 168 2.86 7.96 -8.68
C GLY A 168 1.47 7.81 -8.07
N GLN A 169 1.28 8.40 -6.89
CA GLN A 169 0.02 8.40 -6.15
C GLN A 169 -0.08 9.72 -5.37
N TYR A 170 -1.29 10.23 -5.16
CA TYR A 170 -1.55 11.55 -4.59
C TYR A 170 -1.82 11.43 -3.09
N SER A 171 -1.38 12.41 -2.29
CA SER A 171 -1.69 12.51 -0.86
C SER A 171 -2.56 13.74 -0.62
N SER A 172 -3.66 13.56 0.11
CA SER A 172 -4.54 14.62 0.59
C SER A 172 -3.86 15.48 1.64
#